data_AF-A0AAP3V353-F1
#
_entry.id   AF-A0AAP3V353-F1
#
_cell.length_a   1.000
_cell.length_b   1.000
_cell.length_c   1.000
_cell.angle_alpha   90.00
_cell.angle_beta   90.00
_cell.angle_gamma   90.00
#
_symmetry.space_group_name_H-M   'P 1'
#
loop_
_entity.id
_entity.type
_entity.pdbx_description
1 polymer ?
#
loop_
_entity_poly.entity_id
_entity_poly.type
_entity_poly.pdbx_seq_one_letter_code
_entity_poly.pdbx_strand_id
1 'polypeptide(L)'
;MTAAGALRLPGEAGPAGLADPCFRPPEEERRLLEGCVHASVLRTPAPLSPAERVALSDCLATEAAWALLGQLRPRWRVEDANARRRNQPGYDFLLDGRVRVQLKGGTFVESIGWAHKGSGRADLDFDVLLAVDLGVTLDGGVGRLASKGIPVKPHADFYVVPGEVVRAWVAEGRRVNARGTHIYMYKYPLRPGTREDLCQTPELAGWRGRFDVLTAALA
;
A
#
# COMPACT_ATOMS: atom_id res chain seq x y z
N MET A 1 11.34 -16.68 -17.53
CA MET A 1 11.05 -15.60 -18.49
C MET A 1 10.36 -14.48 -17.74
N THR A 2 11.12 -13.44 -17.41
CA THR A 2 10.65 -12.26 -16.69
C THR A 2 9.97 -11.31 -17.66
N ALA A 3 8.64 -11.25 -17.64
CA ALA A 3 7.95 -10.07 -18.13
C ALA A 3 8.24 -8.95 -17.12
N ALA A 4 9.34 -8.23 -17.34
CA ALA A 4 9.49 -6.89 -16.79
C ALA A 4 8.35 -6.07 -17.41
N GLY A 5 7.24 -5.97 -16.68
CA GLY A 5 6.14 -5.09 -17.04
C GLY A 5 6.73 -3.69 -17.19
N ALA A 6 6.65 -3.14 -18.41
CA ALA A 6 7.07 -1.78 -18.66
C ALA A 6 6.39 -0.87 -17.62
N LEU A 7 7.20 -0.12 -16.86
CA LEU A 7 6.73 0.91 -15.96
C LEU A 7 5.90 1.89 -16.80
N ARG A 8 4.58 1.86 -16.66
CA ARG A 8 3.70 2.83 -17.31
C ARG A 8 4.01 4.22 -16.78
N LEU A 9 4.01 5.19 -17.70
CA LEU A 9 4.19 6.59 -17.33
C LEU A 9 2.93 7.09 -16.60
N PRO A 10 3.08 8.06 -15.68
CA PRO A 10 1.94 8.68 -15.01
C PRO A 10 0.92 9.22 -16.01
N GLY A 11 -0.37 8.96 -15.78
CA GLY A 11 -1.47 9.45 -16.62
C GLY A 11 -1.83 8.62 -17.86
N GLU A 12 -1.07 7.55 -18.19
CA GLU A 12 -1.49 6.64 -19.25
C GLU A 12 -2.59 5.69 -18.75
N ALA A 13 -3.78 5.80 -19.36
CA ALA A 13 -4.84 4.84 -19.12
C ALA A 13 -4.40 3.45 -19.56
N GLY A 14 -4.56 2.46 -18.68
CA GLY A 14 -4.37 1.06 -19.05
C GLY A 14 -5.43 0.58 -20.04
N PRO A 15 -5.31 -0.65 -20.57
CA PRO A 15 -6.29 -1.28 -21.47
C PRO A 15 -7.70 -1.40 -20.86
N ALA A 16 -7.85 -1.07 -19.58
CA ALA A 16 -9.12 -1.07 -18.87
C ALA A 16 -9.62 0.33 -18.47
N GLY A 17 -8.99 1.41 -18.94
CA GLY A 17 -9.45 2.79 -18.75
C GLY A 17 -9.10 3.44 -17.41
N LEU A 18 -8.53 2.70 -16.46
CA LEU A 18 -7.96 3.28 -15.22
C LEU A 18 -6.55 3.80 -15.48
N ALA A 19 -6.29 5.02 -15.01
CA ALA A 19 -4.98 5.65 -15.00
C ALA A 19 -4.48 5.84 -13.58
N ASP A 20 -3.16 6.02 -13.43
CA ASP A 20 -2.58 6.45 -12.16
C ASP A 20 -3.18 7.81 -11.78
N PRO A 21 -3.82 7.97 -10.61
CA PRO A 21 -4.43 9.23 -10.21
C PRO A 21 -3.39 10.31 -9.90
N CYS A 22 -2.10 9.99 -9.86
CA CYS A 22 -1.03 10.91 -9.47
C CYS A 22 -1.32 11.57 -8.12
N PHE A 23 -1.85 10.79 -7.16
CA PHE A 23 -2.26 11.33 -5.87
C PHE A 23 -1.04 11.92 -5.14
N ARG A 24 -1.13 13.20 -4.81
CA ARG A 24 -0.15 13.93 -3.99
C ARG A 24 -0.79 14.25 -2.65
N PRO A 25 -0.24 13.76 -1.52
CA PRO A 25 -0.68 14.20 -0.21
C PRO A 25 -0.59 15.73 -0.10
N PRO A 26 -1.55 16.39 0.58
CA PRO A 26 -1.43 17.81 0.81
C PRO A 26 -0.17 18.11 1.62
N GLU A 27 0.40 19.29 1.36
CA GLU A 27 1.81 19.55 1.70
C GLU A 27 2.06 19.59 3.21
N GLU A 28 1.09 20.07 3.98
CA GLU A 28 1.18 20.16 5.43
C GLU A 28 1.24 18.76 6.06
N GLU A 29 0.37 17.86 5.63
CA GLU A 29 0.27 16.48 6.08
C GLU A 29 1.51 15.68 5.66
N ARG A 30 2.00 15.90 4.44
CA ARG A 30 3.28 15.32 3.98
C ARG A 30 4.43 15.73 4.90
N ARG A 31 4.55 17.03 5.22
CA ARG A 31 5.59 17.55 6.12
C ARG A 31 5.47 17.00 7.55
N LEU A 32 4.24 16.83 8.06
CA LEU A 32 4.01 16.20 9.37
C LEU A 32 4.48 14.73 9.39
N LEU A 33 4.17 13.97 8.35
CA LEU A 33 4.64 12.59 8.22
C LEU A 33 6.16 12.51 8.05
N GLU A 34 6.77 13.42 7.29
CA GLU A 34 8.23 13.55 7.17
C GLU A 34 8.88 13.84 8.53
N GLY A 35 8.34 14.81 9.27
CA GLY A 35 8.81 15.13 10.62
C GLY A 35 8.75 13.93 11.57
N CYS A 36 7.72 13.08 11.45
CA CYS A 36 7.63 11.83 12.20
C CYS A 36 8.70 10.80 11.79
N VAL A 37 9.00 10.70 10.49
CA VAL A 37 10.08 9.84 9.99
C VAL A 37 11.43 10.30 10.55
N HIS A 38 11.70 11.60 10.45
CA HIS A 38 12.95 12.21 10.92
C HIS A 38 13.14 12.01 12.41
N ALA A 39 12.10 12.31 13.20
CA ALA A 39 12.12 12.10 14.64
C ALA A 39 12.35 10.63 15.01
N SER A 40 11.71 9.69 14.29
CA SER A 40 11.91 8.26 14.50
C SER A 40 13.35 7.81 14.19
N VAL A 41 14.00 8.39 13.18
CA VAL A 41 15.37 8.03 12.78
C VAL A 41 16.40 8.67 13.71
N LEU A 42 16.18 9.93 14.10
CA LEU A 42 17.07 10.69 14.97
C LEU A 42 16.83 10.44 16.47
N ARG A 43 15.77 9.69 16.81
CA ARG A 43 15.33 9.41 18.20
C ARG A 43 15.02 10.70 18.98
N THR A 44 14.35 11.63 18.34
CA THR A 44 13.88 12.90 18.94
C THR A 44 12.36 12.87 19.13
N PRO A 45 11.77 13.83 19.85
CA PRO A 45 10.32 13.99 19.90
C PRO A 45 9.72 14.14 18.50
N ALA A 46 8.62 13.44 18.24
CA ALA A 46 7.89 13.51 16.98
C ALA A 46 6.78 14.57 17.05
N PRO A 47 6.43 15.20 15.90
CA PRO A 47 5.35 16.19 15.86
C PRO A 47 3.96 15.58 16.06
N LEU A 48 3.81 14.27 15.81
CA LEU A 48 2.60 13.50 16.05
C LEU A 48 2.90 12.33 16.98
N SER A 49 1.94 12.00 17.83
CA SER A 49 1.95 10.72 18.56
C SER A 49 1.85 9.54 17.58
N PRO A 50 2.22 8.31 18.01
CA PRO A 50 2.06 7.13 17.18
C PRO A 50 0.64 6.90 16.68
N ALA A 51 -0.38 7.23 17.48
CA ALA A 51 -1.79 7.07 17.11
C ALA A 51 -2.22 8.08 16.05
N GLU A 52 -1.85 9.36 16.22
CA GLU A 52 -2.14 10.42 15.25
C GLU A 52 -1.44 10.16 13.91
N ARG A 53 -0.18 9.70 13.95
CA ARG A 53 0.55 9.33 12.74
C ARG A 53 -0.16 8.22 11.95
N VAL A 54 -0.64 7.19 12.65
CA VAL A 54 -1.38 6.09 12.01
C VAL A 54 -2.68 6.62 11.42
N ALA A 55 -3.46 7.39 12.18
CA ALA A 55 -4.71 7.97 11.72
C ALA A 55 -4.52 8.87 10.47
N LEU A 56 -3.49 9.71 10.45
CA LEU A 56 -3.16 10.55 9.31
C LEU A 56 -2.77 9.71 8.09
N SER A 57 -1.92 8.70 8.27
CA SER A 57 -1.52 7.79 7.19
C SER A 57 -2.72 7.05 6.60
N ASP A 58 -3.64 6.57 7.44
CA ASP A 58 -4.84 5.86 6.99
C ASP A 58 -5.83 6.79 6.27
N CYS A 59 -5.96 8.05 6.72
CA CYS A 59 -6.76 9.08 6.06
C CYS A 59 -6.22 9.36 4.65
N LEU A 60 -4.94 9.66 4.52
CA LEU A 60 -4.30 9.94 3.22
C LEU A 60 -4.33 8.73 2.28
N ALA A 61 -4.17 7.52 2.79
CA ALA A 61 -4.30 6.32 1.98
C ALA A 61 -5.75 6.10 1.50
N THR A 62 -6.73 6.46 2.31
CA THR A 62 -8.16 6.41 1.95
C THR A 62 -8.50 7.44 0.88
N GLU A 63 -7.97 8.67 0.99
CA GLU A 63 -8.10 9.70 -0.04
C GLU A 63 -7.44 9.28 -1.36
N ALA A 64 -6.23 8.72 -1.30
CA ALA A 64 -5.53 8.18 -2.46
C ALA A 64 -6.34 7.05 -3.14
N ALA A 65 -6.91 6.15 -2.33
CA ALA A 65 -7.77 5.07 -2.81
C ALA A 65 -9.03 5.63 -3.49
N TRP A 66 -9.65 6.65 -2.92
CA TRP A 66 -10.78 7.34 -3.55
C TRP A 66 -10.41 8.01 -4.88
N ALA A 67 -9.22 8.60 -4.99
CA ALA A 67 -8.73 9.17 -6.25
C ALA A 67 -8.57 8.11 -7.35
N LEU A 68 -8.16 6.90 -7.00
CA LEU A 68 -8.09 5.77 -7.93
C LEU A 68 -9.48 5.19 -8.23
N LEU A 69 -10.20 4.73 -7.20
CA LEU A 69 -11.48 4.02 -7.34
C LEU A 69 -12.58 4.93 -7.87
N GLY A 70 -12.51 6.24 -7.60
CA GLY A 70 -13.46 7.22 -8.12
C GLY A 70 -13.53 7.28 -9.65
N GLN A 71 -12.44 6.92 -10.34
CA GLN A 71 -12.39 6.84 -11.81
C GLN A 71 -13.31 5.76 -12.38
N LEU A 72 -13.75 4.79 -11.55
CA LEU A 72 -14.71 3.76 -11.94
C LEU A 72 -16.14 4.32 -12.08
N ARG A 73 -16.40 5.52 -11.55
CA ARG A 73 -17.71 6.16 -11.63
C ARG A 73 -17.91 6.87 -12.98
N PRO A 74 -19.16 6.95 -13.49
CA PRO A 74 -20.39 6.41 -12.91
C PRO A 74 -20.63 4.92 -13.23
N ARG A 75 -19.75 4.26 -14.00
CA ARG A 75 -19.99 2.91 -14.51
C ARG A 75 -20.20 1.87 -13.41
N TRP A 76 -19.43 1.96 -12.33
CA TRP A 76 -19.58 1.08 -11.17
C TRP A 76 -19.82 1.90 -9.91
N ARG A 77 -20.68 1.38 -9.03
CA ARG A 77 -20.88 1.96 -7.70
C ARG A 77 -19.65 1.68 -6.83
N VAL A 78 -19.17 2.69 -6.11
CA VAL A 78 -18.06 2.56 -5.15
C VAL A 78 -18.56 3.00 -3.79
N GLU A 79 -18.39 2.14 -2.79
CA GLU A 79 -18.83 2.37 -1.41
C GLU A 79 -17.66 2.26 -0.45
N ASP A 80 -17.59 3.17 0.51
CA ASP A 80 -16.73 3.01 1.69
C ASP A 80 -17.45 2.11 2.71
N ALA A 81 -16.86 0.95 2.98
CA ALA A 81 -17.39 -0.04 3.90
C ALA A 81 -17.34 0.46 5.36
N ASN A 82 -16.33 1.25 5.71
CA ASN A 82 -16.16 1.83 7.04
C ASN A 82 -17.23 2.89 7.34
N ALA A 83 -17.81 3.53 6.32
CA ALA A 83 -18.96 4.42 6.48
C ALA A 83 -20.23 3.69 6.95
N ARG A 84 -20.39 2.40 6.62
CA ARG A 84 -21.52 1.57 7.08
C ARG A 84 -21.25 0.92 8.44
N ARG A 85 -20.05 0.36 8.61
CA ARG A 85 -19.61 -0.24 9.87
C ARG A 85 -18.10 -0.14 9.96
N ARG A 86 -17.62 0.64 10.94
CA ARG A 86 -16.19 0.76 11.23
C ARG A 86 -15.58 -0.62 11.52
N ASN A 87 -14.38 -0.87 10.98
CA ASN A 87 -13.61 -2.10 11.18
C ASN A 87 -14.34 -3.36 10.72
N GLN A 88 -14.99 -3.32 9.54
CA GLN A 88 -15.43 -4.55 8.90
C GLN A 88 -14.21 -5.43 8.61
N PRO A 89 -14.18 -6.69 9.08
CA PRO A 89 -13.10 -7.57 8.70
C PRO A 89 -13.18 -7.86 7.21
N GLY A 90 -12.03 -7.79 6.55
CA GLY A 90 -11.86 -8.27 5.19
C GLY A 90 -11.85 -7.21 4.10
N TYR A 91 -12.45 -6.03 4.26
CA TYR A 91 -12.39 -4.99 3.22
C TYR A 91 -12.74 -3.58 3.71
N ASP A 92 -12.24 -2.58 2.98
CA ASP A 92 -12.47 -1.14 3.23
C ASP A 92 -13.39 -0.51 2.19
N PHE A 93 -13.42 -1.05 0.96
CA PHE A 93 -14.33 -0.60 -0.09
C PHE A 93 -15.10 -1.77 -0.69
N LEU A 94 -16.32 -1.48 -1.15
CA LEU A 94 -17.16 -2.41 -1.88
C LEU A 94 -17.53 -1.81 -3.24
N LEU A 95 -17.16 -2.50 -4.31
CA LEU A 95 -17.48 -2.10 -5.67
C LEU A 95 -18.68 -2.90 -6.17
N ASP A 96 -19.71 -2.17 -6.60
CA ASP A 96 -20.97 -2.69 -7.14
C ASP A 96 -21.62 -3.81 -6.32
N GLY A 97 -21.47 -3.75 -5.00
CA GLY A 97 -22.00 -4.74 -4.05
C GLY A 97 -21.31 -6.11 -4.10
N ARG A 98 -20.24 -6.27 -4.87
CA ARG A 98 -19.67 -7.57 -5.24
C ARG A 98 -18.18 -7.69 -4.95
N VAL A 99 -17.38 -6.73 -5.41
CA VAL A 99 -15.91 -6.80 -5.31
C VAL A 99 -15.46 -6.09 -4.05
N ARG A 100 -14.85 -6.84 -3.14
CA ARG A 100 -14.33 -6.36 -1.86
C ARG A 100 -12.88 -5.96 -2.03
N VAL A 101 -12.58 -4.70 -1.71
CA VAL A 101 -11.23 -4.15 -1.80
C VAL A 101 -10.72 -3.85 -0.40
N GLN A 102 -9.63 -4.51 -0.01
CA GLN A 102 -8.91 -4.21 1.22
C GLN A 102 -7.83 -3.15 0.95
N LEU A 103 -7.86 -2.06 1.69
CA LEU A 103 -6.85 -1.01 1.65
C LEU A 103 -5.71 -1.32 2.64
N LYS A 104 -4.47 -1.03 2.24
CA LYS A 104 -3.30 -0.96 3.12
C LYS A 104 -2.50 0.31 2.85
N GLY A 105 -2.55 1.26 3.78
CA GLY A 105 -1.80 2.53 3.71
C GLY A 105 -0.53 2.58 4.56
N GLY A 106 -0.33 1.58 5.44
CA GLY A 106 0.78 1.52 6.38
C GLY A 106 2.12 1.32 5.67
N THR A 107 2.74 2.42 5.25
CA THR A 107 4.02 2.41 4.56
C THR A 107 5.05 3.24 5.29
N PHE A 108 6.30 2.81 5.19
CA PHE A 108 7.46 3.54 5.69
C PHE A 108 8.31 3.97 4.50
N VAL A 109 9.22 4.92 4.70
CA VAL A 109 10.08 5.40 3.59
C VAL A 109 10.84 4.22 2.96
N GLU A 110 11.37 3.33 3.79
CA GLU A 110 12.24 2.26 3.35
C GLU A 110 11.51 0.99 2.87
N SER A 111 10.21 0.89 3.15
CA SER A 111 9.47 -0.35 2.97
C SER A 111 7.96 -0.18 2.90
N ILE A 112 7.30 -1.11 2.22
CA ILE A 112 5.85 -1.33 2.31
C ILE A 112 5.64 -2.59 3.14
N GLY A 113 4.69 -2.60 4.08
CA GLY A 113 4.32 -3.86 4.69
C GLY A 113 3.17 -3.80 5.69
N TRP A 114 2.51 -4.94 5.85
CA TRP A 114 1.40 -5.14 6.75
C TRP A 114 1.40 -6.60 7.24
N ALA A 115 0.60 -6.87 8.28
CA ALA A 115 0.46 -8.20 8.85
C ALA A 115 -0.98 -8.69 8.72
N HIS A 116 -1.12 -10.00 8.52
CA HIS A 116 -2.39 -10.73 8.50
C HIS A 116 -2.39 -11.79 9.60
N LYS A 117 -3.40 -11.76 10.48
CA LYS A 117 -3.53 -12.78 11.54
C LYS A 117 -4.03 -14.09 10.93
N GLY A 118 -3.24 -15.15 11.04
CA GLY A 118 -3.57 -16.47 10.49
C GLY A 118 -4.83 -17.12 11.06
N SER A 119 -5.34 -16.65 12.20
CA SER A 119 -6.57 -17.17 12.83
C SER A 119 -7.87 -16.52 12.31
N GLY A 120 -7.78 -15.46 11.51
CA GLY A 120 -8.94 -14.72 11.02
C GLY A 120 -9.16 -14.96 9.52
N ARG A 121 -9.91 -16.01 9.16
CA ARG A 121 -10.34 -16.23 7.75
C ARG A 121 -11.04 -14.99 7.17
N ALA A 122 -11.67 -14.18 8.02
CA ALA A 122 -12.33 -12.93 7.67
C ALA A 122 -11.36 -11.81 7.25
N ASP A 123 -10.13 -11.74 7.77
CA ASP A 123 -9.17 -10.67 7.43
C ASP A 123 -8.61 -10.82 6.00
N LEU A 124 -8.73 -12.02 5.43
CA LEU A 124 -8.30 -12.36 4.07
C LEU A 124 -9.47 -12.47 3.08
N ASP A 125 -10.67 -12.10 3.52
CA ASP A 125 -11.91 -12.22 2.75
C ASP A 125 -12.17 -10.97 1.88
N PHE A 126 -11.17 -10.60 1.10
CA PHE A 126 -11.24 -9.64 0.01
C PHE A 126 -10.93 -10.29 -1.33
N ASP A 127 -11.36 -9.63 -2.39
CA ASP A 127 -11.13 -10.04 -3.76
C ASP A 127 -9.92 -9.31 -4.35
N VAL A 128 -9.67 -8.06 -3.92
CA VAL A 128 -8.53 -7.26 -4.34
C VAL A 128 -7.89 -6.57 -3.14
N LEU A 129 -6.57 -6.57 -3.08
CA LEU A 129 -5.79 -5.71 -2.21
C LEU A 129 -5.37 -4.46 -2.97
N LEU A 130 -5.62 -3.31 -2.38
CA LEU A 130 -5.06 -2.03 -2.79
C LEU A 130 -4.06 -1.58 -1.72
N ALA A 131 -2.76 -1.65 -2.01
CA ALA A 131 -1.74 -1.04 -1.17
C ALA A 131 -1.31 0.32 -1.72
N VAL A 132 -1.33 1.34 -0.87
CA VAL A 132 -0.93 2.72 -1.20
C VAL A 132 0.39 3.01 -0.50
N ASP A 133 1.42 3.27 -1.28
CA ASP A 133 2.71 3.69 -0.77
C ASP A 133 2.80 5.21 -0.68
N LEU A 134 2.52 5.73 0.51
CA LEU A 134 2.74 7.14 0.85
C LEU A 134 4.23 7.42 1.12
N GLY A 135 4.98 6.39 1.53
CA GLY A 135 6.38 6.51 1.90
C GLY A 135 7.30 6.97 0.77
N VAL A 136 6.92 6.78 -0.51
CA VAL A 136 7.67 7.34 -1.65
C VAL A 136 7.57 8.86 -1.76
N THR A 137 6.60 9.48 -1.09
CA THR A 137 6.43 10.94 -1.06
C THR A 137 7.15 11.63 0.09
N LEU A 138 7.71 10.85 1.01
CA LEU A 138 8.34 11.34 2.22
C LEU A 138 9.86 11.31 2.04
N ASP A 139 10.51 12.45 2.30
CA ASP A 139 11.95 12.54 2.29
C ASP A 139 12.56 11.83 3.52
N GLY A 140 13.19 10.68 3.27
CA GLY A 140 13.98 9.94 4.24
C GLY A 140 15.47 10.22 4.20
N GLY A 141 15.93 11.33 3.62
CA GLY A 141 17.33 11.77 3.53
C GLY A 141 17.98 12.11 4.89
N VAL A 142 17.77 11.27 5.90
CA VAL A 142 18.18 11.51 7.29
C VAL A 142 18.77 10.24 7.91
N GLY A 143 19.81 10.40 8.74
CA GLY A 143 20.44 9.32 9.50
C GLY A 143 20.74 8.07 8.65
N ARG A 144 20.31 6.89 9.13
CA ARG A 144 20.55 5.61 8.45
C ARG A 144 19.88 5.50 7.07
N LEU A 145 18.80 6.25 6.84
CA LEU A 145 18.01 6.17 5.60
C LEU A 145 18.66 6.93 4.45
N ALA A 146 19.45 7.97 4.73
CA ALA A 146 20.19 8.75 3.73
C ALA A 146 21.08 7.86 2.83
N SER A 147 21.63 6.77 3.38
CA SER A 147 22.50 5.84 2.65
C SER A 147 21.77 4.87 1.71
N LYS A 148 20.43 4.85 1.71
CA LYS A 148 19.64 3.81 1.01
C LYS A 148 19.26 4.15 -0.43
N GLY A 149 19.43 5.40 -0.85
CA GLY A 149 19.11 5.82 -2.22
C GLY A 149 17.65 5.62 -2.61
N ILE A 150 16.72 5.70 -1.65
CA ILE A 150 15.29 5.52 -1.88
C ILE A 150 14.77 6.76 -2.62
N PRO A 151 14.16 6.61 -3.82
CA PRO A 151 13.65 7.75 -4.55
C PRO A 151 12.49 8.44 -3.81
N VAL A 152 12.55 9.77 -3.77
CA VAL A 152 11.42 10.62 -3.34
C VAL A 152 10.69 11.10 -4.59
N LYS A 153 9.38 10.94 -4.63
CA LYS A 153 8.52 11.30 -5.75
C LYS A 153 7.35 12.17 -5.27
N PRO A 154 6.79 13.04 -6.12
CA PRO A 154 5.67 13.90 -5.70
C PRO A 154 4.33 13.17 -5.53
N HIS A 155 4.23 11.90 -5.98
CA HIS A 155 2.99 11.13 -6.00
C HIS A 155 3.16 9.78 -5.30
N ALA A 156 2.07 9.29 -4.69
CA ALA A 156 2.00 7.97 -4.09
C ALA A 156 2.03 6.86 -5.16
N ASP A 157 2.59 5.71 -4.82
CA ASP A 157 2.55 4.53 -5.68
C ASP A 157 1.38 3.60 -5.26
N PHE A 158 0.72 3.00 -6.25
CA PHE A 158 -0.38 2.06 -6.02
C PHE A 158 0.00 0.65 -6.43
N TYR A 159 -0.33 -0.33 -5.58
CA TYR A 159 -0.13 -1.75 -5.84
C TYR A 159 -1.48 -2.44 -5.75
N VAL A 160 -1.87 -3.09 -6.85
CA VAL A 160 -3.18 -3.75 -6.95
C VAL A 160 -2.96 -5.24 -7.13
N VAL A 161 -3.38 -6.03 -6.15
CA VAL A 161 -3.04 -7.46 -6.08
C VAL A 161 -4.33 -8.28 -5.94
N PRO A 162 -4.53 -9.36 -6.72
CA PRO A 162 -5.63 -10.28 -6.50
C PRO A 162 -5.57 -10.91 -5.10
N GLY A 163 -6.72 -11.11 -4.49
CA GLY A 163 -6.83 -11.68 -3.16
C GLY A 163 -6.20 -13.07 -3.06
N GLU A 164 -6.30 -13.91 -4.09
CA GLU A 164 -5.71 -15.25 -4.06
C GLU A 164 -4.17 -15.22 -4.01
N VAL A 165 -3.55 -14.23 -4.65
CA VAL A 165 -2.10 -14.04 -4.62
C VAL A 165 -1.67 -13.63 -3.22
N VAL A 166 -2.39 -12.71 -2.58
CA VAL A 166 -2.12 -12.29 -1.20
C VAL A 166 -2.28 -13.45 -0.22
N ARG A 167 -3.33 -14.27 -0.39
CA ARG A 167 -3.55 -15.48 0.40
C ARG A 167 -2.40 -16.49 0.25
N ALA A 168 -1.88 -16.68 -0.97
CA ALA A 168 -0.72 -17.53 -1.21
C ALA A 168 0.53 -17.02 -0.45
N TRP A 169 0.83 -15.72 -0.53
CA TRP A 169 1.96 -15.13 0.21
C TRP A 169 1.81 -15.28 1.73
N VAL A 170 0.60 -15.14 2.25
CA VAL A 170 0.31 -15.33 3.68
C VAL A 170 0.50 -16.80 4.09
N ALA A 171 0.12 -17.75 3.24
CA ALA A 171 0.29 -19.18 3.49
C ALA A 171 1.77 -19.61 3.50
N GLU A 172 2.64 -18.95 2.73
CA GLU A 172 4.08 -19.23 2.72
C GLU A 172 4.77 -18.89 4.06
N GLY A 173 4.22 -17.98 4.86
CA GLY A 173 4.72 -17.72 6.21
C GLY A 173 6.15 -17.17 6.26
N ARG A 174 6.63 -16.47 5.23
CA ARG A 174 8.03 -15.98 5.11
C ARG A 174 8.52 -15.20 6.34
N ARG A 175 7.62 -14.45 6.97
CA ARG A 175 7.87 -13.73 8.23
C ARG A 175 6.64 -13.77 9.12
N VAL A 176 6.76 -14.42 10.28
CA VAL A 176 5.66 -14.55 11.25
C VAL A 176 6.09 -13.96 12.60
N ASN A 177 5.19 -13.21 13.24
CA ASN A 177 5.34 -12.78 14.64
C ASN A 177 3.98 -12.72 15.34
N ALA A 178 3.92 -12.13 16.55
CA ALA A 178 2.68 -12.00 17.33
C ALA A 178 1.55 -11.23 16.63
N ARG A 179 1.85 -10.44 15.57
CA ARG A 179 0.86 -9.75 14.74
C ARG A 179 0.34 -10.59 13.57
N GLY A 180 0.95 -11.75 13.30
CA GLY A 180 0.59 -12.65 12.20
C GLY A 180 1.70 -12.80 11.15
N THR A 181 1.31 -13.22 9.94
CA THR A 181 2.20 -13.30 8.78
C THR A 181 2.35 -11.93 8.14
N HIS A 182 3.58 -11.51 7.87
CA HIS A 182 3.90 -10.23 7.28
C HIS A 182 4.09 -10.37 5.78
N ILE A 183 3.45 -9.48 5.03
CA ILE A 183 3.84 -9.15 3.68
C ILE A 183 4.66 -7.88 3.79
N TYR A 184 5.90 -7.92 3.30
CA TYR A 184 6.85 -6.84 3.51
C TYR A 184 7.82 -6.75 2.35
N MET A 185 8.03 -5.57 1.79
CA MET A 185 8.96 -5.33 0.69
C MET A 185 9.81 -4.10 0.99
N TYR A 186 11.14 -4.24 0.85
CA TYR A 186 12.05 -3.11 0.92
C TYR A 186 12.13 -2.39 -0.42
N LYS A 187 12.27 -1.06 -0.39
CA LYS A 187 12.32 -0.20 -1.60
C LYS A 187 13.73 0.04 -2.13
N TYR A 188 14.71 -0.68 -1.60
CA TYR A 188 16.12 -0.59 -1.98
C TYR A 188 16.72 -1.98 -2.07
N PRO A 189 17.80 -2.17 -2.85
CA PRO A 189 18.46 -3.46 -2.96
C PRO A 189 18.96 -3.97 -1.61
N LEU A 190 18.61 -5.20 -1.27
CA LEU A 190 19.13 -5.88 -0.09
C LEU A 190 20.36 -6.71 -0.44
N ARG A 191 21.18 -6.98 0.59
CA ARG A 191 22.29 -7.91 0.45
C ARG A 191 21.72 -9.33 0.40
N PRO A 192 22.12 -10.16 -0.59
CA PRO A 192 21.64 -11.53 -0.68
C PRO A 192 21.91 -12.34 0.59
N GLY A 193 20.94 -13.13 1.01
CA GLY A 193 21.05 -14.05 2.15
C GLY A 193 20.94 -13.41 3.53
N THR A 194 20.68 -12.09 3.63
CA THR A 194 20.30 -11.51 4.93
C THR A 194 18.89 -11.92 5.31
N ARG A 195 18.55 -11.77 6.60
CA ARG A 195 17.20 -12.05 7.09
C ARG A 195 16.16 -11.22 6.35
N GLU A 196 16.46 -9.95 6.08
CA GLU A 196 15.58 -9.05 5.34
C GLU A 196 15.29 -9.59 3.93
N ASP A 197 16.33 -10.09 3.24
CA ASP A 197 16.23 -10.63 1.88
C ASP A 197 15.39 -11.91 1.83
N LEU A 198 15.56 -12.79 2.80
CA LEU A 198 14.84 -14.07 2.88
C LEU A 198 13.37 -13.91 3.33
N CYS A 199 13.06 -12.86 4.10
CA CYS A 199 11.75 -12.66 4.70
C CYS A 199 10.83 -11.72 3.91
N GLN A 200 11.29 -11.10 2.82
CA GLN A 200 10.49 -10.16 2.04
C GLN A 200 9.61 -10.83 0.98
N THR A 201 8.67 -10.04 0.45
CA THR A 201 7.77 -10.35 -0.66
C THR A 201 8.14 -9.48 -1.87
N PRO A 202 9.25 -9.77 -2.56
CA PRO A 202 9.72 -8.96 -3.70
C PRO A 202 8.74 -8.97 -4.88
N GLU A 203 7.88 -9.98 -4.97
CA GLU A 203 6.84 -10.12 -5.99
C GLU A 203 5.84 -8.95 -5.95
N LEU A 204 5.68 -8.30 -4.79
CA LEU A 204 4.83 -7.11 -4.65
C LEU A 204 5.22 -6.01 -5.65
N ALA A 205 6.51 -5.86 -5.98
CA ALA A 205 6.97 -4.87 -6.95
C ALA A 205 6.31 -5.01 -8.34
N GLY A 206 6.01 -6.25 -8.75
CA GLY A 206 5.36 -6.55 -10.04
C GLY A 206 3.89 -6.14 -10.11
N TRP A 207 3.29 -5.75 -8.99
CA TRP A 207 1.88 -5.34 -8.89
C TRP A 207 1.69 -3.82 -8.89
N ARG A 208 2.78 -3.06 -8.96
CA ARG A 208 2.72 -1.60 -9.09
C ARG A 208 1.97 -1.21 -10.37
N GLY A 209 0.95 -0.37 -10.23
CA GLY A 209 0.15 0.16 -11.35
C GLY A 209 -0.68 -0.88 -12.11
N ARG A 210 -0.89 -2.08 -11.55
CA ARG A 210 -1.69 -3.17 -12.15
C ARG A 210 -3.20 -2.94 -12.01
N PHE A 211 -3.68 -1.77 -12.43
CA PHE A 211 -5.09 -1.38 -12.33
C PHE A 211 -6.03 -2.29 -13.15
N ASP A 212 -5.48 -3.05 -14.11
CA ASP A 212 -6.18 -4.10 -14.85
C ASP A 212 -6.83 -5.15 -13.93
N VAL A 213 -6.24 -5.41 -12.76
CA VAL A 213 -6.77 -6.35 -11.77
C VAL A 213 -8.14 -5.92 -11.25
N LEU A 214 -8.34 -4.62 -10.96
CA LEU A 214 -9.63 -4.11 -10.49
C LEU A 214 -10.73 -4.29 -11.54
N THR A 215 -10.40 -4.02 -12.80
CA THR A 215 -11.36 -4.16 -13.90
C THR A 215 -11.66 -5.61 -14.24
N ALA A 216 -10.67 -6.51 -14.12
CA ALA A 216 -10.88 -7.94 -14.31
C ALA A 216 -11.79 -8.52 -13.21
N ALA A 217 -11.68 -8.03 -11.97
CA ALA A 217 -12.56 -8.45 -10.88
C ALA A 217 -14.01 -7.96 -11.04
N LEU A 218 -14.24 -6.90 -11.84
CA LEU A 218 -15.55 -6.31 -12.10
C LEU A 218 -16.24 -6.83 -13.37
N ALA A 219 -15.53 -7.60 -14.20
CA ALA A 219 -16.04 -8.18 -15.45
C ALA A 219 -16.86 -9.44 -15.18
#